data_AF-A0A932G3B8-F1
#
_entry.id   AF-A0A932G3B8-F1
#
_cell.length_a   1.000
_cell.length_b   1.000
_cell.length_c   1.000
_cell.angle_alpha   90.00
_cell.angle_beta   90.00
_cell.angle_gamma   90.00
#
_symmetry.space_group_name_H-M   'P 1'
#
loop_
_entity.id
_entity.type
_entity.pdbx_description
1 polymer ?
#
loop_
_entity_poly.entity_id
_entity_poly.type
_entity_poly.pdbx_seq_one_letter_code
_entity_poly.pdbx_strand_id
1 'polypeptide(L)'
;MVRPVHAECVKGSCLLVAGEDPLGCGGWSGDTCSDTEFCDFAGDFCDWADASGICHPRPQACDANVDPVCGCDGETYSNLCEAQAAGVDAAAAGPCEED
;
A
#
# COMPACT_ATOMS: atom_id res chain seq x y z
N MET A 1 1.46 -12.91 -13.42
CA MET A 1 1.89 -13.33 -12.07
C MET A 1 0.71 -14.05 -11.45
N VAL A 2 0.75 -15.38 -11.37
CA VAL A 2 -0.37 -16.18 -10.83
C VAL A 2 -0.19 -16.21 -9.31
N ARG A 3 -1.13 -15.65 -8.55
CA ARG A 3 -1.07 -15.62 -7.08
C ARG A 3 -0.96 -17.06 -6.55
N PRO A 4 -0.01 -17.36 -5.66
CA PRO A 4 0.04 -18.68 -5.04
C PRO A 4 -1.25 -18.90 -4.24
N VAL A 5 -1.85 -20.09 -4.40
CA VAL A 5 -2.96 -20.54 -3.57
C VAL A 5 -2.36 -21.21 -2.34
N HIS A 6 -2.70 -20.75 -1.14
CA HIS A 6 -2.39 -21.47 0.09
C HIS A 6 -3.60 -22.31 0.50
N ALA A 7 -3.35 -23.45 1.15
CA ALA A 7 -4.40 -24.30 1.69
C ALA A 7 -4.63 -23.94 3.15
N GLU A 8 -5.67 -23.16 3.43
CA GLU A 8 -6.11 -22.95 4.81
C GLU A 8 -7.03 -24.10 5.24
N CYS A 9 -6.69 -24.74 6.37
CA CYS A 9 -7.43 -25.88 6.90
C CYS A 9 -8.10 -25.53 8.24
N VAL A 10 -9.44 -25.51 8.26
CA VAL A 10 -10.23 -25.37 9.50
C VAL A 10 -11.07 -26.63 9.71
N LYS A 11 -10.92 -27.24 10.89
CA LYS A 11 -11.70 -28.43 11.34
C LYS A 11 -11.68 -29.60 10.33
N GLY A 12 -10.53 -29.87 9.71
CA GLY A 12 -10.35 -31.00 8.81
C GLY A 12 -10.94 -30.81 7.41
N SER A 13 -11.44 -29.61 7.10
CA SER A 13 -11.77 -29.19 5.73
C SER A 13 -10.73 -28.16 5.29
N CYS A 14 -10.05 -28.43 4.18
CA CYS A 14 -9.09 -27.50 3.59
C CYS A 14 -9.73 -26.82 2.39
N LEU A 15 -9.72 -25.49 2.38
CA LEU A 15 -10.14 -24.70 1.24
C LEU A 15 -8.90 -24.14 0.55
N LEU A 16 -8.88 -24.22 -0.78
CA LEU A 16 -7.92 -23.47 -1.57
C LEU A 16 -8.36 -22.02 -1.57
N VAL A 17 -7.70 -21.20 -0.77
CA VAL A 17 -7.88 -19.76 -0.76
C VAL A 17 -6.83 -19.17 -1.69
N ALA A 18 -7.27 -18.25 -2.55
CA ALA A 18 -6.35 -17.41 -3.28
C ALA A 18 -5.55 -16.63 -2.22
N GLY A 19 -4.22 -16.84 -2.17
CA GLY A 19 -3.35 -16.38 -1.09
C GLY A 19 -3.70 -14.98 -0.64
N GLU A 20 -4.32 -14.92 0.53
CA GLU A 20 -4.63 -13.73 1.31
C GLU A 20 -3.52 -13.44 2.32
N ASP A 21 -2.37 -14.12 2.18
CA ASP A 21 -1.12 -13.65 2.74
C ASP A 21 -0.79 -12.28 2.11
N PRO A 22 -0.73 -11.20 2.92
CA PRO A 22 -0.42 -9.87 2.41
C PRO A 22 0.95 -9.90 1.72
N LEU A 23 0.98 -9.59 0.42
CA LEU A 23 2.22 -9.48 -0.33
C LEU A 23 3.04 -8.36 0.30
N GLY A 24 4.20 -8.69 0.84
CA GLY A 24 5.13 -7.69 1.36
C GLY A 24 5.72 -6.86 0.22
N CYS A 25 5.96 -5.59 0.49
CA CYS A 25 6.60 -4.66 -0.45
C CYS A 25 7.62 -3.80 0.28
N GLY A 26 8.55 -3.21 -0.47
CA GLY A 26 9.67 -2.46 0.07
C GLY A 26 10.74 -3.35 0.70
N GLY A 27 11.39 -2.81 1.74
CA GLY A 27 12.51 -3.41 2.45
C GLY A 27 13.73 -3.65 1.56
N TRP A 28 14.71 -4.37 2.11
CA TRP A 28 15.95 -4.71 1.40
C TRP A 28 15.72 -5.58 0.14
N SER A 29 14.59 -6.30 0.08
CA SER A 29 14.22 -7.13 -1.07
C SER A 29 13.82 -6.27 -2.27
N GLY A 30 13.39 -5.03 -2.05
CA GLY A 30 12.90 -4.14 -3.09
C GLY A 30 11.64 -4.69 -3.78
N ASP A 31 10.85 -5.51 -3.08
CA ASP A 31 9.63 -6.08 -3.64
C ASP A 31 8.62 -4.97 -3.94
N THR A 32 8.03 -4.99 -5.13
CA THR A 32 7.03 -3.99 -5.54
C THR A 32 5.65 -4.62 -5.69
N CYS A 33 4.61 -3.83 -5.41
CA CYS A 33 3.23 -4.23 -5.61
C CYS A 33 2.85 -4.23 -7.11
N SER A 34 1.70 -4.82 -7.44
CA SER A 34 1.17 -4.74 -8.80
C SER A 34 0.78 -3.32 -9.20
N ASP A 35 0.49 -3.10 -10.49
CA ASP A 35 0.00 -1.82 -11.02
C ASP A 35 -1.37 -1.40 -10.44
N THR A 36 -2.09 -2.34 -9.82
CA THR A 36 -3.39 -2.10 -9.19
C THR A 36 -3.32 -1.97 -7.67
N GLU A 37 -2.12 -2.01 -7.09
CA GLU A 37 -1.89 -1.99 -5.65
C GLU A 37 -0.91 -0.86 -5.28
N PHE A 38 -1.00 -0.39 -4.04
CA PHE A 38 -0.02 0.50 -3.42
C PHE A 38 0.66 -0.22 -2.27
N CYS A 39 1.87 0.20 -1.93
CA CYS A 39 2.59 -0.34 -0.78
C CYS A 39 2.21 0.47 0.46
N ASP A 40 1.42 -0.10 1.35
CA ASP A 40 1.05 0.48 2.66
C ASP A 40 2.19 0.22 3.63
N PHE A 41 3.01 1.24 3.90
CA PHE A 41 4.07 1.15 4.87
C PHE A 41 3.50 1.30 6.28
N ALA A 42 4.05 0.59 7.25
CA ALA A 42 3.54 0.64 8.62
C ALA A 42 3.83 2.01 9.26
N GLY A 43 2.94 2.99 9.05
CA GLY A 43 3.11 4.39 9.45
C GLY A 43 3.88 5.22 8.41
N ASP A 44 4.30 6.41 8.80
CA ASP A 44 4.90 7.46 7.94
C ASP A 44 6.38 7.19 7.54
N PHE A 45 6.77 5.94 7.29
CA PHE A 45 8.18 5.51 7.20
C PHE A 45 8.72 5.29 5.78
N CYS A 46 7.99 5.67 4.73
CA CYS A 46 8.48 5.42 3.36
C CYS A 46 9.79 6.15 2.99
N ASP A 47 10.24 7.10 3.81
CA ASP A 47 11.54 7.77 3.70
C ASP A 47 12.71 6.96 4.33
N TRP A 48 12.46 5.73 4.78
CA TRP A 48 13.48 4.81 5.27
C TRP A 48 13.82 3.71 4.27
N ALA A 49 15.12 3.51 4.05
CA ALA A 49 15.65 2.54 3.10
C ALA A 49 15.21 1.08 3.34
N ASP A 50 14.89 0.74 4.59
CA ASP A 50 14.45 -0.61 4.98
C ASP A 50 12.95 -0.65 5.34
N ALA A 51 12.19 0.38 5.02
CA ALA A 51 10.75 0.40 5.26
C ALA A 51 10.08 -0.73 4.48
N SER A 52 9.40 -1.61 5.21
CA SER A 52 8.61 -2.69 4.64
C SER A 52 7.13 -2.41 4.84
N GLY A 53 6.34 -2.66 3.81
CA GLY A 53 4.90 -2.50 3.83
C GLY A 53 4.18 -3.75 3.34
N ILE A 54 2.87 -3.61 3.22
CA ILE A 54 1.96 -4.61 2.68
C ILE A 54 1.28 -4.02 1.44
N CYS A 55 1.17 -4.81 0.38
CA CYS A 55 0.41 -4.40 -0.79
C CYS A 55 -1.09 -4.37 -0.48
N HIS A 56 -1.69 -3.20 -0.65
CA HIS A 56 -3.12 -2.99 -0.58
C HIS A 56 -3.69 -2.58 -1.95
N PRO A 57 -4.93 -3.00 -2.28
CA PRO A 57 -5.59 -2.59 -3.52
C PRO A 57 -5.75 -1.07 -3.58
N ARG A 58 -5.49 -0.48 -4.75
CA ARG A 58 -5.72 0.96 -4.96
C ARG A 58 -7.22 1.25 -4.98
N PRO A 59 -7.68 2.27 -4.22
CA PRO A 59 -9.07 2.71 -4.33
C PRO A 59 -9.35 3.21 -5.75
N GLN A 60 -10.53 2.85 -6.27
CA GLN A 60 -10.98 3.25 -7.61
C GLN A 60 -11.85 4.52 -7.59
N ALA A 61 -12.28 4.93 -6.40
CA ALA A 61 -13.11 6.10 -6.19
C ALA A 61 -12.74 6.71 -4.82
N CYS A 62 -12.61 8.02 -4.80
CA CYS A 62 -12.31 8.80 -3.61
C CYS A 62 -13.39 9.85 -3.39
N ASP A 63 -13.72 10.10 -2.13
CA ASP A 63 -14.57 11.23 -1.77
C ASP A 63 -13.85 12.55 -2.04
N ALA A 64 -14.62 13.60 -2.32
CA ALA A 64 -14.09 14.96 -2.56
C ALA A 64 -13.69 15.69 -1.25
N ASN A 65 -13.29 14.95 -0.23
CA ASN A 65 -12.82 15.53 1.03
C ASN A 65 -11.43 16.13 0.82
N VAL A 66 -11.21 17.32 1.37
CA VAL A 66 -9.92 18.00 1.31
C VAL A 66 -9.23 17.82 2.66
N ASP A 67 -8.24 16.93 2.70
CA ASP A 67 -7.41 16.63 3.85
C ASP A 67 -6.00 16.30 3.36
N PRO A 68 -5.21 17.33 3.01
CA PRO A 68 -4.00 17.16 2.21
C PRO A 68 -2.97 16.29 2.92
N VAL A 69 -2.26 15.48 2.13
CA VAL A 69 -1.18 14.60 2.60
C VAL A 69 0.05 14.75 1.71
N CYS A 70 1.22 14.52 2.28
CA CYS A 70 2.47 14.42 1.55
C CYS A 70 2.68 12.96 1.18
N GLY A 71 2.76 12.68 -0.12
CA GLY A 71 3.05 11.35 -0.62
C GLY A 71 4.52 10.98 -0.45
N CYS A 72 4.81 9.69 -0.43
CA CYS A 72 6.18 9.16 -0.44
C CYS A 72 7.00 9.50 -1.69
N ASP A 73 6.34 10.01 -2.72
CA ASP A 73 6.94 10.57 -3.94
C ASP A 73 7.32 12.05 -3.81
N GLY A 74 7.01 12.68 -2.67
CA GLY A 74 7.21 14.12 -2.45
C GLY A 74 6.14 15.00 -3.10
N GLU A 75 5.05 14.43 -3.61
CA GLU A 75 3.93 15.20 -4.15
C GLU A 75 2.83 15.38 -3.09
N THR A 76 2.18 16.55 -3.10
CA THR A 76 1.03 16.81 -2.23
C THR A 76 -0.25 16.34 -2.91
N TYR A 77 -1.00 15.47 -2.23
CA TYR A 77 -2.31 14.98 -2.69
C TYR A 77 -3.44 15.66 -1.93
N SER A 78 -4.63 15.81 -2.55
CA SER A 78 -5.77 16.50 -1.90
C SER A 78 -6.31 15.73 -0.70
N ASN A 79 -6.15 14.40 -0.70
CA ASN A 79 -6.42 13.51 0.42
C ASN A 79 -5.66 12.18 0.30
N LEU A 80 -5.66 11.41 1.40
CA LEU A 80 -5.04 10.08 1.47
C LEU A 80 -5.56 9.11 0.40
N CYS A 81 -6.85 9.14 0.09
CA CYS A 81 -7.42 8.25 -0.91
C CYS A 81 -6.86 8.56 -2.30
N GLU A 82 -6.71 9.83 -2.66
CA GLU A 82 -6.12 10.23 -3.95
C GLU A 82 -4.65 9.79 -4.06
N ALA A 83 -3.87 9.89 -2.98
CA ALA A 83 -2.51 9.35 -2.93
C ALA A 83 -2.50 7.84 -3.18
N GLN A 84 -3.33 7.09 -2.44
CA GLN A 84 -3.43 5.64 -2.56
C GLN A 84 -3.93 5.22 -3.94
N ALA A 85 -4.85 5.97 -4.54
CA ALA A 85 -5.33 5.74 -5.91
C ALA A 85 -4.21 5.92 -6.95
N ALA A 86 -3.29 6.86 -6.72
CA ALA A 86 -2.09 7.03 -7.52
C ALA A 86 -1.06 5.91 -7.30
N GLY A 87 -1.23 5.08 -6.26
CA GLY A 87 -0.29 4.02 -5.90
C GLY A 87 0.73 4.43 -4.85
N VAL A 88 0.49 5.55 -4.18
CA VAL A 88 1.44 6.23 -3.30
C VAL A 88 0.87 6.23 -1.89
N ASP A 89 1.72 5.87 -0.92
CA ASP A 89 1.36 5.96 0.49
C ASP A 89 1.67 7.35 1.05
N ALA A 90 1.08 7.69 2.20
CA ALA A 90 1.35 8.96 2.85
C ALA A 90 2.67 8.90 3.65
N ALA A 91 3.56 9.84 3.37
CA ALA A 91 4.75 10.09 4.16
C ALA A 91 4.48 10.98 5.37
N ALA A 92 3.49 11.87 5.28
CA ALA A 92 3.09 12.73 6.39
C ALA A 92 1.66 13.25 6.21
N ALA A 93 1.02 13.57 7.34
CA ALA A 93 -0.22 14.36 7.33
C ALA A 93 0.08 15.83 7.03
N GLY A 94 -0.74 16.45 6.18
CA GLY A 94 -0.50 17.81 5.66
C GLY A 94 0.25 17.80 4.32
N PRO A 95 0.31 18.94 3.62
CA PRO A 95 1.06 19.05 2.37
C PRO A 95 2.56 18.84 2.60
N CYS A 96 3.29 18.46 1.55
CA CYS A 96 4.74 18.40 1.60
C CYS A 96 5.33 19.79 1.87
N GLU A 97 6.40 19.85 2.66
CA GLU A 97 7.16 21.09 2.83
C GLU A 97 7.93 21.37 1.53
N GLU A 98 7.68 22.53 0.92
CA GLU A 98 8.45 23.01 -0.24
C GLU A 98 9.82 23.51 0.26
N ASP A 99 10.88 22.71 0.11
CA ASP A 99 12.27 23.12 0.33
C ASP A 99 12.80 24.07 -0.78
#